data_AF-A0A7Y4WUK1-F1
#
_entry.id   AF-A0A7Y4WUK1-F1
#
_cell.length_a   1.000
_cell.length_b   1.000
_cell.length_c   1.000
_cell.angle_alpha   90.00
_cell.angle_beta   90.00
_cell.angle_gamma   90.00
#
_symmetry.space_group_name_H-M   'P 1'
#
loop_
_entity.id
_entity.type
_entity.pdbx_description
1 polymer ?
#
loop_
_entity_poly.entity_id
_entity_poly.type
_entity_poly.pdbx_seq_one_letter_code
_entity_poly.pdbx_strand_id
1 'polypeptide(L)'
;MRTIKTTSGAEVTLDNDLLAVLETLFQEVTARRALERTFEDMVREINHLIDQMDDGERRAYLLESLFLNTVTYENDRLDAYMRKLADQEQEQ
;
A
#
# COMPACT_ATOMS: atom_id res chain seq x y z
N MET A 1 16.73 13.22 -3.73
CA MET A 1 15.67 12.20 -3.88
C MET A 1 16.16 11.20 -4.90
N ARG A 2 16.08 9.92 -4.57
CA ARG A 2 16.56 8.83 -5.42
C ARG A 2 15.37 8.27 -6.22
N THR A 3 15.64 7.60 -7.32
CA THR A 3 14.60 6.98 -8.15
C THR A 3 14.93 5.50 -8.32
N ILE A 4 13.91 4.65 -8.21
CA ILE A 4 13.97 3.21 -8.48
C ILE A 4 13.04 2.87 -9.64
N LYS A 5 13.15 1.66 -10.18
CA LYS A 5 12.35 1.24 -11.34
C LYS A 5 11.54 -0.01 -11.07
N THR A 6 10.34 -0.05 -11.62
CA THR A 6 9.57 -1.29 -11.73
C THR A 6 10.20 -2.21 -12.77
N THR A 7 9.77 -3.48 -12.79
CA THR A 7 10.19 -4.47 -13.80
C THR A 7 9.82 -4.03 -15.23
N SER A 8 8.75 -3.23 -15.38
CA SER A 8 8.35 -2.62 -16.65
C SER A 8 9.14 -1.36 -17.03
N GLY A 9 10.00 -0.87 -16.13
CA GLY A 9 10.83 0.32 -16.33
C GLY A 9 10.18 1.64 -15.92
N ALA A 10 9.01 1.61 -15.27
CA ALA A 10 8.39 2.81 -14.72
C ALA A 10 9.20 3.31 -13.53
N GLU A 11 9.31 4.63 -13.41
CA GLU A 11 10.13 5.26 -12.37
C GLU A 11 9.31 5.57 -11.13
N VAL A 12 9.86 5.26 -9.96
CA VAL A 12 9.29 5.57 -8.64
C VAL A 12 10.29 6.46 -7.91
N THR A 13 9.84 7.64 -7.49
CA THR A 13 10.66 8.55 -6.69
C THR A 13 10.61 8.12 -5.23
N LEU A 14 11.77 8.04 -4.58
CA LEU A 14 11.91 7.74 -3.16
C LEU A 14 12.00 9.05 -2.36
N ASP A 15 10.84 9.54 -1.95
CA ASP A 15 10.64 10.78 -1.19
C ASP A 15 9.97 10.56 0.18
N ASN A 16 9.85 9.29 0.60
CA ASN A 16 9.11 8.86 1.79
C ASN A 16 7.59 9.12 1.70
N ASP A 17 7.04 9.11 0.49
CA ASP A 17 5.59 8.99 0.25
C ASP A 17 5.26 7.56 -0.20
N LEU A 18 4.72 6.75 0.71
CA LEU A 18 4.32 5.37 0.39
C LEU A 18 3.20 5.32 -0.65
N LEU A 19 2.33 6.34 -0.68
CA LEU A 19 1.19 6.35 -1.60
C LEU A 19 1.66 6.44 -3.05
N ALA A 20 2.73 7.19 -3.33
CA ALA A 20 3.34 7.25 -4.66
C ALA A 20 3.87 5.88 -5.13
N VAL A 21 4.44 5.10 -4.21
CA VAL A 21 4.90 3.72 -4.48
C VAL A 21 3.69 2.81 -4.76
N LEU A 22 2.65 2.89 -3.93
CA LEU A 22 1.42 2.10 -4.08
C LEU A 22 0.67 2.43 -5.38
N GLU A 23 0.60 3.71 -5.75
CA GLU A 23 -0.03 4.14 -6.99
C GLU A 23 0.72 3.61 -8.20
N THR A 24 2.05 3.68 -8.21
CA THR A 24 2.86 3.13 -9.31
C THR A 24 2.69 1.62 -9.42
N LEU A 25 2.69 0.91 -8.28
CA LEU A 25 2.39 -0.53 -8.26
C LEU A 25 0.99 -0.79 -8.83
N PHE A 26 -0.04 -0.05 -8.41
CA PHE A 26 -1.39 -0.20 -8.96
C PHE A 26 -1.43 0.04 -10.48
N GLN A 27 -0.77 1.09 -10.98
CA GLN A 27 -0.75 1.38 -12.41
C GLN A 27 0.00 0.31 -13.23
N GLU A 28 1.17 -0.12 -12.76
CA GLU A 28 2.02 -1.08 -13.48
C GLU A 28 1.58 -2.54 -13.33
N VAL A 29 1.05 -2.88 -12.16
CA VAL A 29 0.67 -4.25 -11.80
C VAL A 29 -0.79 -4.51 -12.12
N THR A 30 -1.68 -3.59 -11.74
CA THR A 30 -3.13 -3.78 -11.84
C THR A 30 -3.71 -3.18 -13.12
N ALA A 31 -3.40 -1.91 -13.45
CA ALA A 31 -4.06 -1.22 -14.55
C ALA A 31 -3.54 -1.61 -15.94
N ARG A 32 -2.22 -1.77 -16.11
CA ARG A 32 -1.61 -2.05 -17.44
C ARG A 32 -1.74 -3.50 -17.93
N ARG A 33 -2.02 -4.48 -17.07
CA ARG A 33 -2.05 -5.92 -17.46
C ARG A 33 -3.39 -6.63 -17.29
N ALA A 34 -4.42 -5.90 -16.87
CA ALA A 34 -5.87 -6.15 -16.91
C ALA A 34 -6.47 -7.53 -16.52
N LEU A 35 -5.87 -8.71 -16.75
CA LEU A 35 -6.62 -9.98 -16.69
C LEU A 35 -5.90 -11.25 -16.20
N GLU A 36 -4.57 -11.27 -15.95
CA GLU A 36 -3.85 -12.53 -15.61
C GLU A 36 -2.94 -12.48 -14.37
N ARG A 37 -2.91 -11.40 -13.60
CA ARG A 37 -1.96 -11.33 -12.48
C ARG A 37 -2.43 -12.09 -11.24
N THR A 38 -1.47 -12.80 -10.67
CA THR A 38 -1.61 -13.53 -9.41
C THR A 38 -1.05 -12.70 -8.24
N PHE A 39 -1.40 -13.07 -7.01
CA PHE A 39 -0.77 -12.54 -5.80
C PHE A 39 0.77 -12.62 -5.87
N GLU A 40 1.30 -13.65 -6.53
CA GLU A 40 2.74 -13.85 -6.70
C GLU A 40 3.41 -12.73 -7.51
N ASP A 41 2.74 -12.22 -8.55
CA ASP A 41 3.29 -11.13 -9.38
C ASP A 41 3.38 -9.81 -8.61
N MET A 42 2.42 -9.54 -7.73
CA MET A 42 2.48 -8.40 -6.80
C MET A 42 3.68 -8.53 -5.86
N VAL A 43 3.83 -9.71 -5.23
CA VAL A 43 4.93 -9.97 -4.28
C VAL A 43 6.28 -9.85 -4.97
N ARG A 44 6.43 -10.39 -6.19
CA ARG A 44 7.67 -10.29 -6.96
C ARG A 44 8.02 -8.82 -7.28
N GLU A 45 7.02 -8.04 -7.70
CA GLU A 45 7.24 -6.62 -8.01
C GLU A 45 7.63 -5.82 -6.76
N ILE A 46 6.96 -6.05 -5.62
CA ILE A 46 7.29 -5.39 -4.36
C ILE A 46 8.73 -5.74 -3.93
N ASN A 47 9.12 -7.02 -3.99
CA ASN A 47 10.49 -7.43 -3.69
C ASN A 47 11.50 -6.74 -4.63
N HIS A 48 11.21 -6.66 -5.92
CA HIS A 48 12.07 -5.98 -6.89
C HIS A 48 12.30 -4.50 -6.53
N LEU A 49 11.27 -3.81 -6.03
CA LEU A 49 11.42 -2.42 -5.56
C LEU A 49 12.24 -2.34 -4.26
N ILE A 50 11.98 -3.22 -3.29
CA ILE A 50 12.69 -3.26 -2.00
C ILE A 50 14.19 -3.55 -2.18
N ASP A 51 14.55 -4.43 -3.11
CA ASP A 51 15.94 -4.78 -3.42
C ASP A 51 16.74 -3.58 -3.92
N GLN A 52 16.07 -2.60 -4.52
CA GLN A 52 16.69 -1.36 -4.96
C GLN A 52 16.84 -0.34 -3.83
N MET A 53 16.04 -0.40 -2.77
CA MET A 53 16.09 0.57 -1.66
C MET A 53 17.29 0.34 -0.75
N ASP A 54 17.82 1.40 -0.14
CA ASP A 54 18.75 1.30 0.98
C ASP A 54 18.03 1.04 2.31
N ASP A 55 18.79 0.76 3.38
CA ASP A 55 18.20 0.42 4.68
C ASP A 55 17.46 1.60 5.34
N GLY A 56 17.86 2.83 5.05
CA GLY A 56 17.18 4.03 5.53
C GLY A 56 15.82 4.20 4.86
N GLU A 57 15.80 4.07 3.53
CA GLU A 57 14.60 4.11 2.69
C GLU A 57 13.62 2.99 3.12
N ARG A 58 14.10 1.74 3.24
CA ARG A 58 13.28 0.60 3.71
C ARG A 58 12.65 0.86 5.07
N ARG A 59 13.43 1.41 6.01
CA ARG A 59 12.94 1.73 7.36
C ARG A 59 11.86 2.82 7.32
N ALA A 60 12.05 3.85 6.50
CA ALA A 60 11.09 4.94 6.37
C ALA A 60 9.75 4.45 5.81
N TYR A 61 9.78 3.71 4.70
CA TYR A 61 8.57 3.16 4.08
C TYR A 61 7.87 2.10 4.94
N LEU A 62 8.63 1.29 5.70
CA LEU A 62 8.03 0.36 6.66
C LEU A 62 7.31 1.10 7.80
N LEU A 63 7.93 2.16 8.34
CA LEU A 63 7.32 2.99 9.38
C LEU A 63 6.00 3.59 8.88
N GLU A 64 6.00 4.17 7.68
CA GLU A 64 4.83 4.78 7.07
C GLU A 64 3.73 3.75 6.78
N SER A 65 4.09 2.58 6.27
CA SER A 65 3.14 1.48 6.04
C SER A 65 2.47 1.04 7.33
N LEU A 66 3.23 0.82 8.41
CA LEU A 66 2.67 0.44 9.70
C LEU A 66 1.78 1.52 10.30
N PHE A 67 2.15 2.80 10.12
CA PHE A 67 1.33 3.93 10.55
C PHE A 67 -0.01 3.96 9.81
N LEU A 68 0.01 3.92 8.47
CA LEU A 68 -1.20 3.92 7.65
C LEU A 68 -2.11 2.72 7.96
N ASN A 69 -1.54 1.52 8.10
CA ASN A 69 -2.33 0.34 8.45
C ASN A 69 -2.95 0.45 9.85
N THR A 70 -2.26 1.05 10.81
CA THR A 70 -2.80 1.27 12.17
C THR A 70 -3.97 2.24 12.14
N VAL A 71 -3.82 3.37 11.44
CA VAL A 71 -4.89 4.37 11.30
C VAL A 71 -6.11 3.77 10.61
N THR A 72 -5.91 3.02 9.52
CA THR A 72 -7.00 2.31 8.82
C THR A 72 -7.70 1.32 9.73
N TYR A 73 -6.95 0.49 10.46
CA TYR A 73 -7.53 -0.48 11.38
C TYR A 73 -8.35 0.18 12.49
N GLU A 74 -7.85 1.28 13.07
CA GLU A 74 -8.57 2.01 14.11
C GLU A 74 -9.89 2.60 13.59
N ASN A 75 -9.86 3.20 12.39
CA ASN A 75 -11.06 3.74 11.75
C ASN A 75 -12.09 2.65 11.43
N ASP A 76 -11.67 1.56 10.80
CA ASP A 76 -12.56 0.44 10.46
C ASP A 76 -13.21 -0.17 11.73
N ARG A 77 -12.43 -0.27 12.81
CA ARG A 77 -12.93 -0.76 14.10
C ARG A 77 -13.95 0.20 14.70
N LEU A 78 -13.69 1.52 14.67
CA LEU A 78 -14.61 2.53 15.17
C LEU A 78 -15.92 2.55 14.37
N ASP A 79 -15.83 2.49 13.04
CA ASP A 79 -17.00 2.40 12.15
C ASP A 79 -17.85 1.16 12.46
N ALA A 80 -17.22 0.01 12.69
CA ALA A 80 -17.91 -1.20 13.07
C ALA A 80 -18.64 -1.08 14.43
N TYR A 81 -18.05 -0.37 15.40
CA TYR A 81 -18.71 -0.08 16.68
C TYR A 81 -19.89 0.88 16.52
N MET A 82 -19.74 1.94 15.73
CA MET A 82 -20.80 2.91 15.46
C MET A 82 -22.01 2.25 14.79
N ARG A 83 -21.80 1.35 13.83
CA ARG A 83 -22.88 0.58 13.19
C ARG A 83 -23.64 -0.27 14.20
N LYS A 84 -22.94 -0.99 15.08
CA LYS A 84 -23.57 -1.81 16.13
C LYS A 84 -24.42 -0.98 17.10
N LEU A 85 -23.96 0.21 17.47
CA LEU A 85 -24.73 1.11 18.34
C LEU A 85 -25.98 1.65 17.63
N ALA A 86 -25.87 2.03 16.36
CA ALA A 86 -27.00 2.48 15.56
C ALA A 86 -28.06 1.38 15.37
N ASP A 87 -27.63 0.13 15.17
CA ASP A 87 -28.52 -1.02 15.06
C ASP A 87 -29.26 -1.28 16.40
N GLN A 88 -28.58 -1.11 17.54
CA GLN A 88 -29.17 -1.27 18.89
C GLN A 88 -30.15 -0.14 19.29
N GLU A 89 -30.02 1.05 18.73
CA GLU A 89 -30.97 2.15 18.93
C GLU A 89 -32.26 1.98 18.10
N GLN A 90 -32.22 1.24 16.98
CA GLN A 90 -33.40 0.98 16.15
C GLN A 90 -34.27 -0.19 16.65
N GLU A 91 -33.72 -1.06 17.49
CA GLU A 91 -34.42 -2.18 18.13
C GLU A 91 -35.14 -1.80 19.45
N GLN A 92 -34.98 -0.56 19.92
CA GLN A 92 -35.64 0.01 21.11
C GLN A 92 -36.79 0.95 20.73
#